data_AF-A0A4R0G6M7-F1
#
_entry.id   AF-A0A4R0G6M7-F1
#
_cell.length_a   1.000
_cell.length_b   1.000
_cell.length_c   1.000
_cell.angle_alpha   90.00
_cell.angle_beta   90.00
_cell.angle_gamma   90.00
#
_symmetry.space_group_name_H-M   'P 1'
#
loop_
_entity.id
_entity.type
_entity.pdbx_description
1 polymer ?
#
loop_
_entity_poly.entity_id
_entity_poly.type
_entity_poly.pdbx_seq_one_letter_code
_entity_poly.pdbx_strand_id
1 'polypeptide(L)'
;MEEDTTGIAWRARIRAGGSIERDREALARLVDEDQDPAEVSYYEAASDPDARAMNRAQRSYAGQYERRLRRLSRRRGHSTRQDLGD
;
A
#
# COMPACT_ATOMS: atom_id res chain seq x y z
N MET A 1 13.61 17.82 5.17
CA MET A 1 12.30 17.55 5.83
C MET A 1 11.17 17.30 4.83
N GLU A 2 11.36 17.47 3.51
CA GLU A 2 10.31 17.22 2.49
C GLU A 2 10.22 15.76 1.99
N GLU A 3 11.34 15.02 1.97
CA GLU A 3 11.34 13.61 1.52
C GLU A 3 10.48 12.70 2.42
N ASP A 4 10.42 13.01 3.71
CA ASP A 4 9.65 12.23 4.67
C ASP A 4 8.14 12.47 4.50
N THR A 5 7.73 13.70 4.16
CA THR A 5 6.33 14.05 3.83
C THR A 5 5.88 13.37 2.53
N THR A 6 6.69 13.40 1.48
CA THR A 6 6.41 12.72 0.21
C THR A 6 6.31 11.20 0.41
N GLY A 7 7.22 10.62 1.20
CA GLY A 7 7.18 9.20 1.54
C GLY A 7 5.94 8.81 2.36
N ILE A 8 5.54 9.64 3.33
CA ILE A 8 4.32 9.42 4.14
C ILE A 8 3.07 9.48 3.25
N ALA A 9 2.95 10.51 2.41
CA ALA A 9 1.82 10.67 1.50
C ALA A 9 1.71 9.51 0.50
N TRP A 10 2.84 9.07 -0.07
CA TRP A 10 2.88 7.91 -0.96
C TRP A 10 2.43 6.62 -0.26
N ARG A 11 2.95 6.33 0.94
CA ARG A 11 2.53 5.15 1.72
C ARG A 11 1.06 5.20 2.09
N ALA A 12 0.55 6.37 2.48
CA ALA A 12 -0.87 6.57 2.77
C ALA A 12 -1.75 6.29 1.53
N ARG A 13 -1.33 6.76 0.35
CA ARG A 13 -2.01 6.49 -0.92
C ARG A 13 -2.00 5.01 -1.29
N ILE A 14 -0.86 4.33 -1.20
CA ILE A 14 -0.73 2.89 -1.47
C ILE A 14 -1.64 2.05 -0.54
N ARG A 15 -1.91 2.55 0.66
CA ARG A 15 -2.77 1.88 1.63
C ARG A 15 -4.25 2.18 1.46
N ALA A 16 -4.58 3.42 1.12
CA ALA A 16 -5.95 3.83 0.83
C ALA A 16 -6.45 3.26 -0.51
N GLY A 17 -5.53 3.05 -1.46
CA GLY A 17 -5.80 2.37 -2.71
C GLY A 17 -6.15 0.89 -2.54
N GLY A 18 -6.97 0.37 -3.45
CA GLY A 18 -7.23 -1.05 -3.60
C GLY A 18 -5.96 -1.82 -3.97
N SER A 19 -5.99 -3.15 -3.85
CA SER A 19 -4.95 -3.98 -4.48
C SER A 19 -5.23 -4.09 -5.97
N ILE A 20 -4.17 -4.12 -6.78
CA ILE A 20 -4.26 -4.37 -8.23
C ILE A 20 -5.04 -5.67 -8.55
N GLU A 21 -5.03 -6.66 -7.65
CA GLU A 21 -5.85 -7.88 -7.74
C GLU A 21 -7.36 -7.59 -7.70
N ARG A 22 -7.78 -6.64 -6.85
CA ARG A 22 -9.19 -6.26 -6.69
C ARG A 22 -9.64 -5.46 -7.89
N ASP A 23 -8.77 -4.58 -8.38
CA ASP A 23 -9.02 -3.78 -9.58
C ASP A 23 -9.12 -4.70 -10.81
N ARG A 24 -8.22 -5.68 -10.93
CA ARG A 24 -8.28 -6.73 -11.96
C ARG A 24 -9.59 -7.50 -11.93
N GLU A 25 -10.06 -7.90 -10.75
CA GLU A 25 -11.32 -8.64 -10.62
C GLU A 25 -12.54 -7.78 -10.99
N ALA A 26 -12.51 -6.49 -10.66
CA ALA A 26 -13.54 -5.55 -11.10
C ALA A 26 -13.52 -5.38 -12.61
N LEU A 27 -12.34 -5.19 -13.21
CA LEU A 27 -12.16 -5.09 -14.65
C LEU A 27 -12.59 -6.36 -15.38
N ALA A 28 -12.33 -7.55 -14.83
CA ALA A 28 -12.79 -8.81 -15.43
C ALA A 28 -14.31 -8.84 -15.63
N ARG A 29 -15.07 -8.35 -14.63
CA ARG A 29 -16.53 -8.30 -14.72
C ARG A 29 -17.04 -7.30 -15.76
N LEU A 30 -16.37 -6.15 -15.88
CA LEU A 30 -16.73 -5.13 -16.86
C LEU A 30 -16.39 -5.60 -18.29
N VAL A 31 -15.19 -6.16 -18.47
CA VAL A 31 -14.78 -6.82 -19.72
C VAL A 31 -15.77 -7.92 -20.12
N ASP A 32 -16.19 -8.78 -19.20
CA ASP A 32 -17.19 -9.83 -19.48
C ASP A 32 -18.56 -9.25 -19.88
N GLU A 33 -18.90 -8.02 -19.51
CA GLU A 33 -20.18 -7.37 -19.80
C GLU A 33 -20.25 -6.76 -21.20
N ASP A 34 -19.25 -5.97 -21.60
CA ASP A 34 -19.31 -5.22 -22.87
C ASP A 34 -18.07 -5.31 -23.76
N GLN A 35 -16.98 -5.91 -23.27
CA GLN A 35 -15.68 -5.98 -23.96
C GLN A 35 -15.17 -4.61 -24.43
N ASP A 36 -15.42 -3.55 -23.67
CA ASP A 36 -14.93 -2.22 -24.00
C ASP A 36 -13.39 -2.22 -24.15
N PRO A 37 -12.84 -1.66 -25.25
CA PRO A 37 -11.41 -1.70 -25.51
C PRO A 37 -10.54 -1.06 -24.41
N ALA A 38 -11.04 -0.03 -23.72
CA ALA A 38 -10.29 0.61 -22.65
C ALA A 38 -10.25 -0.31 -21.42
N GLU A 39 -11.37 -0.93 -21.07
CA GLU A 39 -11.46 -1.87 -19.95
C GLU A 39 -10.63 -3.12 -20.17
N VAL A 40 -10.63 -3.67 -21.38
CA VAL A 40 -9.74 -4.77 -21.79
C VAL A 40 -8.28 -4.38 -21.60
N SER A 41 -7.89 -3.20 -22.08
CA SER A 41 -6.51 -2.72 -21.92
C SER A 41 -6.11 -2.55 -20.45
N TYR A 42 -7.00 -2.03 -19.61
CA TYR A 42 -6.75 -1.93 -18.17
C TYR A 42 -6.70 -3.30 -17.49
N TYR A 43 -7.55 -4.24 -17.89
CA TYR A 43 -7.54 -5.61 -17.36
C TYR A 43 -6.22 -6.32 -17.68
N GLU A 44 -5.70 -6.16 -18.91
CA GLU A 44 -4.42 -6.71 -19.31
C GLU A 44 -3.27 -6.11 -18.48
N ALA A 45 -3.24 -4.79 -18.33
CA ALA A 45 -2.24 -4.11 -17.51
C ALA A 45 -2.30 -4.54 -16.03
N ALA A 46 -3.49 -4.74 -15.48
CA ALA A 46 -3.69 -5.24 -14.12
C ALA A 46 -3.37 -6.74 -13.97
N SER A 47 -3.41 -7.50 -15.08
CA SER A 47 -3.09 -8.92 -15.14
C SER A 47 -1.60 -9.21 -15.26
N ASP A 48 -0.78 -8.22 -15.62
CA ASP A 48 0.67 -8.32 -15.70
C ASP A 48 1.27 -8.87 -14.37
N PRO A 49 1.96 -10.03 -14.40
CA PRO A 49 2.59 -10.62 -13.22
C PRO A 49 3.58 -9.71 -12.51
N ASP A 50 4.34 -8.89 -13.25
CA ASP A 50 5.35 -7.99 -12.69
C ASP A 50 4.70 -6.79 -12.02
N ALA A 51 3.64 -6.23 -12.63
CA ALA A 51 2.84 -5.19 -12.01
C ALA A 51 2.22 -5.67 -10.68
N ARG A 52 1.74 -6.93 -10.66
CA ARG A 52 1.19 -7.58 -9.46
C ARG A 52 2.26 -7.80 -8.39
N ALA A 53 3.45 -8.27 -8.78
CA ALA A 53 4.57 -8.45 -7.86
C ALA A 53 5.01 -7.11 -7.25
N MET A 54 5.10 -6.06 -8.07
CA MET A 54 5.43 -4.71 -7.63
C MET A 54 4.41 -4.16 -6.63
N ASN A 55 3.11 -4.26 -6.93
CA ASN A 55 2.05 -3.80 -6.01
C ASN A 55 2.13 -4.52 -4.66
N ARG A 56 2.34 -5.85 -4.66
CA ARG A 56 2.53 -6.63 -3.43
C ARG A 56 3.74 -6.15 -2.62
N ALA A 57 4.87 -5.92 -3.28
CA ALA A 57 6.10 -5.44 -2.65
C ALA A 57 5.90 -4.04 -2.02
N GLN A 58 5.31 -3.10 -2.76
CA GLN A 58 5.04 -1.74 -2.29
C GLN A 58 4.10 -1.73 -1.07
N ARG A 59 3.01 -2.51 -1.12
CA ARG A 59 2.06 -2.63 0.00
C ARG A 59 2.70 -3.29 1.23
N SER A 60 3.51 -4.32 1.02
CA SER A 60 4.28 -4.96 2.10
C SER A 60 5.22 -3.95 2.76
N TYR A 61 5.99 -3.21 1.96
CA TYR A 61 6.91 -2.18 2.46
C TYR A 61 6.18 -1.10 3.27
N ALA A 62 5.07 -0.56 2.75
CA ALA A 62 4.25 0.42 3.45
C ALA A 62 3.76 -0.11 4.81
N GLY A 63 3.29 -1.36 4.86
CA GLY A 63 2.86 -2.01 6.10
C GLY A 63 4.01 -2.23 7.09
N GLN A 64 5.19 -2.66 6.61
CA GLN A 64 6.37 -2.89 7.45
C GLN A 64 6.91 -1.60 8.05
N TYR A 65 6.90 -0.50 7.29
CA TYR A 65 7.29 0.82 7.77
C TYR A 65 6.45 1.26 8.97
N GLU A 66 5.13 1.06 8.92
CA GLU A 66 4.29 1.40 10.06
C GLU A 66 4.49 0.50 11.28
N ARG A 67 4.71 -0.80 11.08
CA ARG A 67 5.09 -1.68 12.19
C ARG A 67 6.37 -1.19 12.84
N ARG A 68 7.34 -0.69 12.06
CA ARG A 68 8.55 -0.06 12.57
C ARG A 68 8.23 1.20 13.38
N LEU A 69 7.36 2.10 12.87
CA LEU A 69 6.94 3.30 13.61
C LEU A 69 6.26 2.95 14.94
N ARG A 70 5.35 1.97 14.96
CA ARG A 70 4.69 1.50 16.19
C ARG A 70 5.69 0.91 17.20
N ARG A 71 6.74 0.22 16.73
CA ARG A 71 7.81 -0.29 17.60
C ARG A 71 8.64 0.86 18.19
N LEU A 72 8.93 1.89 17.40
CA LEU A 72 9.66 3.06 17.86
C LEU A 72 8.87 3.88 18.90
N SER A 73 7.56 4.10 18.66
CA SER A 73 6.71 4.81 19.62
C SER A 73 6.60 4.06 20.96
N ARG A 74 6.45 2.73 20.92
CA ARG A 74 6.46 1.89 22.13
C ARG A 74 7.78 1.99 22.91
N ARG A 75 8.93 2.01 22.22
CA ARG A 75 10.24 2.19 22.86
C ARG A 75 10.36 3.56 23.54
N ARG A 76 9.92 4.63 22.88
CA ARG A 76 9.90 5.98 23.47
C ARG A 76 8.94 6.09 24.67
N GLY A 77 7.77 5.47 24.61
CA GLY A 77 6.83 5.44 25.73
C GLY A 77 7.36 4.64 26.94
N HIS A 78 8.19 3.62 26.72
CA HIS A 78 8.84 2.88 27.80
C HIS A 78 9.99 3.65 28.45
N SER A 79 10.78 4.42 27.69
CA SER A 79 11.84 5.25 28.29
C SER A 79 11.26 6.37 29.16
N THR A 80 10.21 7.08 28.69
CA THR A 80 9.58 8.15 29.47
C THR A 80 8.89 7.68 30.75
N ARG A 81 8.56 6.39 30.85
CA ARG A 81 7.97 5.78 32.06
C ARG A 81 9.02 5.32 33.08
N GLN A 82 10.26 5.11 32.66
CA GLN A 82 11.37 4.77 33.56
C GLN A 82 11.98 6.02 34.23
N ASP A 83 11.89 7.20 33.59
CA ASP A 83 12.42 8.47 34.14
C ASP A 83 11.49 9.17 35.17
N LEU A 84 10.29 8.65 35.43
CA LEU A 84 9.34 9.19 36.42
C LEU A 84 9.21 8.32 37.68
N GLY A 85 10.12 7.37 37.86
CA GLY A 85 10.17 6.47 39.00
C GLY A 85 11.58 6.40 39.58
N ASP A 86 12.03 7.50 40.16
CA ASP A 86 13.04 7.58 41.24
C ASP A 86 12.71 8.78 42.13
#